data_AF-A0A6G7GBU9-F1
#
_entry.id   AF-A0A6G7GBU9-F1
#
_cell.length_a   1.000
_cell.length_b   1.000
_cell.length_c   1.000
_cell.angle_alpha   90.00
_cell.angle_beta   90.00
_cell.angle_gamma   90.00
#
_symmetry.space_group_name_H-M   'P 1'
#
loop_
_entity.id
_entity.type
_entity.pdbx_description
1 polymer ?
#
loop_
_entity_poly.entity_id
_entity_poly.type
_entity_poly.pdbx_seq_one_letter_code
_entity_poly.pdbx_strand_id
1 'polypeptide(L)'
;MQHTPHPPLPTYCRVRADHSVPERAPHRFEVGDTITVGTRDTEWPAFVFVTADRGRGWVPARHVDTTSSPPTMRTAYDTQELPASEGETVQLVVDDPESGWAWCRNADGREGWLPHRALTLD
;
A
#
# COMPACT_ATOMS: atom_id res chain seq x y z
N MET A 1 38.10 -4.56 13.25
CA MET A 1 37.36 -5.42 12.31
C MET A 1 35.95 -4.86 12.22
N GLN A 2 35.54 -4.36 11.05
CA GLN A 2 34.23 -3.76 10.87
C GLN A 2 33.26 -4.90 10.53
N HIS A 3 32.35 -5.22 11.45
CA HIS A 3 31.25 -6.13 11.15
C HIS A 3 30.27 -5.38 10.25
N THR A 4 30.27 -5.68 8.95
CA THR A 4 29.19 -5.27 8.07
C THR A 4 27.93 -6.02 8.54
N PRO A 5 26.85 -5.34 8.95
CA PRO A 5 25.61 -6.02 9.29
C PRO A 5 25.12 -6.77 8.04
N HIS A 6 24.81 -8.06 8.19
CA HIS A 6 24.13 -8.81 7.14
C HIS A 6 22.73 -8.20 6.96
N PRO A 7 22.29 -7.89 5.74
CA PRO A 7 20.93 -7.45 5.53
C PRO A 7 19.98 -8.55 6.07
N PRO A 8 18.86 -8.19 6.70
CA PRO A 8 17.89 -9.18 7.13
C PRO A 8 17.46 -10.03 5.94
N LEU A 9 17.26 -11.32 6.18
CA LEU A 9 16.71 -12.22 5.17
C LEU A 9 15.33 -11.72 4.74
N PRO A 10 14.97 -11.86 3.45
CA PRO A 10 13.64 -11.50 2.98
C PRO A 10 12.58 -12.33 3.72
N THR A 11 11.54 -11.66 4.18
CA THR A 11 10.34 -12.29 4.75
C THR A 11 9.39 -12.65 3.62
N TYR A 12 8.79 -13.84 3.70
CA TYR A 12 7.79 -14.30 2.74
C TYR A 12 6.47 -14.57 3.45
N CYS A 13 5.39 -14.34 2.71
CA CYS A 13 4.03 -14.65 3.11
C CYS A 13 3.42 -15.57 2.06
N ARG A 14 2.44 -16.36 2.48
CA ARG A 14 1.60 -17.11 1.57
C ARG A 14 0.19 -16.58 1.54
N VAL A 15 -0.30 -16.42 0.33
CA VAL A 15 -1.64 -15.92 0.02
C VAL A 15 -2.66 -16.99 0.41
N ARG A 16 -3.65 -16.63 1.22
CA ARG A 16 -4.69 -17.53 1.75
C ARG A 16 -6.06 -17.30 1.11
N ALA A 17 -6.22 -16.24 0.33
CA ALA A 17 -7.43 -15.94 -0.42
C ALA A 17 -7.07 -15.13 -1.66
N ASP A 18 -7.82 -15.33 -2.74
CA ASP A 18 -7.65 -14.55 -3.97
C ASP A 18 -7.82 -13.05 -3.70
N HIS A 19 -6.96 -12.24 -4.30
CA HIS A 19 -7.07 -10.79 -4.28
C HIS A 19 -7.17 -10.26 -5.71
N SER A 20 -8.31 -9.63 -6.00
CA SER A 20 -8.57 -8.98 -7.28
C SER A 20 -8.35 -7.48 -7.15
N VAL A 21 -7.58 -6.92 -8.08
CA VAL A 21 -7.33 -5.47 -8.13
C VAL A 21 -8.53 -4.75 -8.76
N PRO A 22 -8.84 -3.53 -8.30
CA PRO A 22 -9.92 -2.74 -8.89
C PRO A 22 -9.60 -2.34 -10.34
N GLU A 23 -10.64 -2.09 -11.16
CA GLU A 23 -10.50 -1.62 -12.55
C GLU A 23 -9.85 -0.23 -12.67
N ARG A 24 -9.79 0.51 -11.55
CA ARG A 24 -9.18 1.84 -11.53
C ARG A 24 -7.66 1.73 -11.64
N ALA A 25 -7.08 2.49 -12.58
CA ALA A 25 -5.64 2.59 -12.70
C ALA A 25 -4.98 3.08 -11.39
N PRO A 26 -3.86 2.47 -10.97
CA PRO A 26 -3.14 2.91 -9.79
C PRO A 26 -2.54 4.30 -10.01
N HIS A 27 -2.38 5.03 -8.92
CA HIS A 27 -1.74 6.34 -8.93
C HIS A 27 -0.71 6.43 -7.83
N ARG A 28 0.47 6.94 -8.17
CA ARG A 28 1.53 7.24 -7.22
C ARG A 28 1.48 8.72 -6.86
N PHE A 29 1.14 8.98 -5.61
CA PHE A 29 1.18 10.30 -5.00
C PHE A 29 2.57 10.59 -4.44
N GLU A 30 3.06 11.80 -4.65
CA GLU A 30 4.33 12.29 -4.11
C GLU A 30 4.09 13.20 -2.89
N VAL A 31 5.12 13.36 -2.06
CA VAL A 31 5.09 14.35 -0.97
C VAL A 31 4.94 15.75 -1.55
N GLY A 32 4.02 16.53 -1.01
CA GLY A 32 3.70 17.89 -1.45
C GLY A 32 2.61 17.96 -2.52
N ASP A 33 2.14 16.84 -3.06
CA ASP A 33 1.02 16.84 -4.00
C ASP A 33 -0.20 17.51 -3.36
N THR A 34 -0.75 18.50 -4.05
CA THR A 34 -1.99 19.16 -3.65
C THR A 34 -3.17 18.27 -3.95
N ILE A 35 -4.07 18.12 -2.98
CA ILE A 35 -5.15 17.15 -3.05
C ILE A 35 -6.48 17.69 -2.51
N THR A 36 -7.56 17.06 -2.99
CA THR A 36 -8.86 17.08 -2.33
C THR A 36 -9.06 15.80 -1.54
N VAL A 37 -9.42 15.93 -0.26
CA VAL A 37 -9.78 14.80 0.61
C VAL A 37 -11.29 14.59 0.54
N GLY A 38 -11.69 13.41 0.09
CA GLY A 38 -13.08 12.97 0.00
C GLY A 38 -13.52 12.16 1.22
N THR A 39 -14.38 11.17 0.97
CA THR A 39 -14.93 10.30 1.99
C THR A 39 -13.91 9.34 2.59
N ARG A 40 -14.16 8.93 3.83
CA ARG A 40 -13.45 7.83 4.50
C ARG A 40 -14.05 6.50 4.07
N ASP A 41 -13.20 5.50 3.88
CA ASP A 41 -13.64 4.14 3.52
C ASP A 41 -14.35 3.48 4.72
N THR A 42 -15.42 2.74 4.45
CA THR A 42 -16.21 2.04 5.48
C THR A 42 -15.71 0.62 5.77
N GLU A 43 -15.08 -0.04 4.80
CA GLU A 43 -14.46 -1.35 4.96
C GLU A 43 -13.02 -1.22 5.49
N TRP A 44 -12.31 -0.16 5.07
CA TRP A 44 -10.93 0.13 5.46
C TRP A 44 -10.80 1.49 6.17
N PRO A 45 -11.20 1.62 7.44
CA PRO A 45 -11.33 2.92 8.12
C PRO A 45 -10.06 3.75 8.20
N ALA A 46 -8.89 3.14 7.99
CA ALA A 46 -7.61 3.85 7.90
C ALA A 46 -7.51 4.73 6.64
N PHE A 47 -8.32 4.49 5.61
CA PHE A 47 -8.20 5.12 4.30
C PHE A 47 -9.20 6.25 4.06
N VAL A 48 -8.77 7.25 3.31
CA VAL A 48 -9.61 8.32 2.73
C VAL A 48 -9.42 8.36 1.22
N PHE A 49 -10.48 8.68 0.49
CA PHE A 49 -10.40 8.83 -0.96
C PHE A 49 -9.81 10.18 -1.30
N VAL A 50 -8.71 10.19 -2.03
CA VAL A 50 -7.98 11.40 -2.39
C VAL A 50 -8.01 11.60 -3.89
N THR A 51 -8.14 12.86 -4.32
CA THR A 51 -8.06 13.28 -5.73
C THR A 51 -7.00 14.37 -5.89
N ALA A 52 -6.06 14.16 -6.80
CA ALA A 52 -5.07 15.12 -7.28
C ALA A 52 -5.33 15.42 -8.77
N ASP A 53 -4.59 16.38 -9.34
CA ASP A 53 -4.70 16.74 -10.76
C ASP A 53 -4.45 15.57 -11.71
N ARG A 54 -3.59 14.62 -11.31
CA ARG A 54 -3.10 13.52 -12.16
C ARG A 54 -3.68 12.16 -11.81
N GLY A 55 -4.51 12.06 -10.77
CA GLY A 55 -5.04 10.78 -10.34
C GLY A 55 -5.81 10.82 -9.03
N ARG A 56 -6.32 9.65 -8.64
CA ARG A 56 -7.17 9.49 -7.47
C ARG A 56 -7.06 8.08 -6.92
N GLY A 57 -7.25 7.93 -5.63
CA GLY A 57 -7.27 6.61 -5.00
C GLY A 57 -7.41 6.68 -3.49
N TRP A 58 -7.45 5.50 -2.88
CA TRP A 58 -7.49 5.35 -1.43
C TRP A 58 -6.08 5.49 -0.88
N VAL A 59 -5.90 6.38 0.09
CA VAL A 59 -4.62 6.55 0.79
C VAL A 59 -4.86 6.49 2.30
N PRO A 60 -3.92 5.99 3.11
CA PRO A 60 -4.01 6.08 4.56
C PRO A 60 -4.18 7.54 4.98
N ALA A 61 -5.17 7.83 5.81
CA ALA A 61 -5.47 9.20 6.25
C ALA A 61 -4.27 9.87 6.94
N ARG A 62 -3.42 9.09 7.59
CA ARG A 62 -2.17 9.55 8.22
C ARG A 62 -1.12 10.05 7.21
N HIS A 63 -1.23 9.72 5.92
CA HIS A 63 -0.36 10.19 4.84
C HIS A 63 -0.78 11.55 4.29
N VAL A 64 -1.92 12.08 4.74
CA VAL A 64 -2.46 13.37 4.29
C VAL A 64 -2.25 14.44 5.35
N ASP A 65 -1.85 15.63 4.91
CA ASP A 65 -1.83 16.86 5.68
C ASP A 65 -3.10 17.69 5.42
N THR A 66 -4.04 17.64 6.36
CA THR A 66 -5.25 18.47 6.34
C THR A 66 -5.10 19.81 7.07
N THR A 67 -3.96 20.09 7.70
CA THR A 67 -3.71 21.38 8.35
C THR A 67 -3.23 22.43 7.34
N SER A 68 -2.65 21.98 6.23
CA SER A 68 -2.38 22.81 5.05
C SER A 68 -3.66 23.20 4.29
N SER A 69 -3.65 24.38 3.65
CA SER A 69 -4.74 24.86 2.77
C SER A 69 -4.15 25.36 1.45
N PRO A 70 -4.36 24.64 0.32
CA PRO A 70 -5.10 23.38 0.20
C PRO A 70 -4.40 22.20 0.91
N PRO A 71 -5.11 21.11 1.25
CA PRO A 71 -4.50 19.90 1.80
C PRO A 71 -3.44 19.30 0.86
N THR A 72 -2.44 18.65 1.44
CA THR A 72 -1.32 18.07 0.70
C THR A 72 -0.99 16.66 1.15
N MET A 73 -0.30 15.89 0.31
CA MET A 73 0.30 14.62 0.71
C MET A 73 1.56 14.89 1.55
N ARG A 74 1.65 14.31 2.75
CA ARG A 74 2.87 14.41 3.60
C ARG A 74 3.75 13.16 3.52
N THR A 75 3.20 12.05 3.03
CA THR A 75 3.92 10.81 2.78
C THR A 75 3.57 10.32 1.38
N ALA A 76 4.59 10.03 0.56
CA ALA A 76 4.34 9.44 -0.76
C ALA A 76 3.63 8.09 -0.61
N TYR A 77 2.69 7.79 -1.51
CA TYR A 77 1.92 6.56 -1.45
C TYR A 77 1.53 6.10 -2.85
N ASP A 78 1.82 4.85 -3.17
CA ASP A 78 1.37 4.21 -4.40
C ASP A 78 0.10 3.41 -4.11
N THR A 79 -0.98 3.68 -4.85
CA THR A 79 -2.24 2.94 -4.69
C THR A 79 -2.26 1.63 -5.49
N GLN A 80 -1.12 1.17 -6.01
CA GLN A 80 -1.02 -0.09 -6.73
C GLN A 80 -1.28 -1.28 -5.81
N GLU A 81 -2.28 -2.07 -6.18
CA GLU A 81 -2.59 -3.36 -5.58
C GLU A 81 -1.97 -4.48 -6.45
N LEU A 82 -1.63 -5.61 -5.83
CA LEU A 82 -1.02 -6.76 -6.50
C LEU A 82 -2.05 -7.87 -6.66
N PRO A 83 -2.50 -8.23 -7.88
CA PRO A 83 -3.39 -9.38 -8.03
C PRO A 83 -2.65 -10.64 -7.57
N ALA A 84 -3.32 -11.48 -6.79
CA ALA A 84 -2.73 -12.69 -6.24
C ALA A 84 -3.75 -13.82 -6.13
N SER A 85 -3.28 -15.05 -6.26
CA SER A 85 -4.10 -16.26 -6.11
C SER A 85 -3.80 -17.00 -4.82
N GLU A 86 -4.82 -17.65 -4.25
CA GLU A 86 -4.64 -18.50 -3.08
C GLU A 86 -3.52 -19.54 -3.31
N GLY A 87 -2.64 -19.67 -2.32
CA GLY A 87 -1.53 -20.60 -2.32
C GLY A 87 -0.22 -20.05 -2.89
N GLU A 88 -0.24 -18.88 -3.54
CA GLU A 88 0.93 -18.16 -4.02
C GLU A 88 1.84 -17.71 -2.86
N THR A 89 3.16 -17.75 -3.07
CA THR A 89 4.15 -17.19 -2.13
C THR A 89 4.62 -15.83 -2.67
N VAL A 90 4.53 -14.81 -1.82
CA VAL A 90 4.96 -13.45 -2.12
C VAL A 90 6.00 -12.99 -1.10
N GLN A 91 6.95 -12.17 -1.53
CA GLN A 91 7.88 -11.51 -0.62
C GLN A 91 7.18 -10.34 0.06
N LEU A 92 7.27 -10.25 1.38
CA LEU A 92 6.90 -9.07 2.16
C LEU A 92 7.99 -8.01 2.01
N VAL A 93 7.65 -6.87 1.43
CA VAL A 93 8.56 -5.75 1.19
C VAL A 93 8.32 -4.62 2.19
N VAL A 94 7.06 -4.28 2.45
CA VAL A 94 6.64 -3.34 3.52
C VAL A 94 5.44 -3.93 4.25
N ASP A 95 5.47 -3.89 5.57
CA ASP A 95 4.34 -4.22 6.44
C ASP A 95 3.72 -2.93 6.98
N ASP A 96 2.41 -2.74 6.78
CA ASP A 96 1.65 -1.60 7.31
C ASP A 96 0.42 -2.09 8.10
N PRO A 97 0.62 -2.54 9.35
CA PRO A 97 -0.46 -3.03 10.19
C PRO A 97 -1.48 -1.96 10.57
N GLU A 98 -1.13 -0.67 10.50
CA GLU A 98 -2.06 0.42 10.81
C GLU A 98 -3.12 0.59 9.70
N SER A 99 -2.74 0.33 8.43
CA SER A 99 -3.73 0.25 7.35
C SER A 99 -4.34 -1.14 7.20
N GLY A 100 -3.66 -2.18 7.67
CA GLY A 100 -4.04 -3.58 7.50
C GLY A 100 -3.62 -4.14 6.13
N TRP A 101 -2.61 -3.56 5.51
CA TRP A 101 -2.10 -3.93 4.19
C TRP A 101 -0.59 -4.06 4.19
N ALA A 102 -0.08 -4.91 3.31
CA ALA A 102 1.34 -5.14 3.10
C ALA A 102 1.70 -4.91 1.63
N TRP A 103 2.82 -4.24 1.37
CA TRP A 103 3.39 -4.15 0.04
C TRP A 103 4.19 -5.43 -0.21
N CYS A 104 3.78 -6.18 -1.22
CA CYS A 104 4.33 -7.47 -1.54
C CYS A 104 4.95 -7.47 -2.94
N ARG A 105 5.87 -8.40 -3.18
CA ARG A 105 6.43 -8.70 -4.51
C ARG A 105 6.19 -10.16 -4.87
N ASN A 106 5.62 -10.43 -6.03
CA ASN A 106 5.43 -11.79 -6.52
C ASN A 106 6.68 -12.36 -7.22
N ALA A 107 6.61 -13.62 -7.64
CA ALA A 107 7.71 -14.31 -8.33
C ALA A 107 8.09 -13.69 -9.69
N ASP A 108 7.16 -12.99 -10.35
CA ASP A 108 7.40 -12.26 -11.60
C ASP A 108 8.06 -10.88 -11.36
N GLY A 109 8.30 -10.51 -10.10
CA GLY A 109 8.87 -9.23 -9.72
C GLY A 109 7.87 -8.07 -9.71
N ARG A 110 6.58 -8.33 -9.87
CA ARG A 110 5.52 -7.32 -9.76
C ARG A 110 5.28 -7.01 -8.29
N GLU A 111 5.07 -5.73 -7.99
CA GLU A 111 4.82 -5.26 -6.64
C GLU A 111 3.45 -4.59 -6.50
N GLY A 112 2.92 -4.57 -5.28
CA GLY A 112 1.66 -3.91 -4.95
C GLY A 112 1.13 -4.31 -3.57
N TRP A 113 0.10 -3.62 -3.12
CA TRP A 113 -0.58 -3.89 -1.86
C TRP A 113 -1.41 -5.17 -1.90
N LEU A 114 -1.32 -5.94 -0.83
CA LEU A 114 -2.19 -7.06 -0.48
C LEU A 114 -2.74 -6.85 0.94
N PRO A 115 -4.02 -7.12 1.20
CA PRO A 115 -4.58 -6.94 2.53
C PRO A 115 -4.08 -8.05 3.47
N HIS A 116 -3.80 -7.73 4.73
CA HIS A 116 -3.30 -8.70 5.72
C HIS A 116 -4.20 -9.92 5.87
N ARG A 117 -5.52 -9.74 5.75
CA ARG A 117 -6.49 -10.85 5.81
C ARG A 117 -6.31 -11.88 4.68
N ALA A 118 -5.64 -11.53 3.59
CA ALA A 118 -5.32 -12.44 2.49
C ALA A 118 -3.93 -13.08 2.66
N LEU A 119 -3.17 -12.74 3.70
CA LEU A 119 -1.80 -13.18 3.91
C LEU A 119 -1.66 -14.01 5.19
N THR A 120 -0.67 -14.88 5.20
CA THR A 120 -0.18 -15.53 6.41
C THR A 120 1.34 -15.64 6.30
N LEU A 121 2.04 -15.34 7.38
CA LEU A 121 3.48 -15.53 7.47
C LEU A 121 3.81 -17.01 7.29
N ASP A 122 4.77 -17.31 6.42
CA ASP A 122 5.32 -18.66 6.26
C ASP A 122 6.43 -18.95 7.29
#